data_AF-A0A497CM83-F1
#
_entry.id   AF-A0A497CM83-F1
#
_cell.length_a   1.000
_cell.length_b   1.000
_cell.length_c   1.000
_cell.angle_alpha   90.00
_cell.angle_beta   90.00
_cell.angle_gamma   90.00
#
_symmetry.space_group_name_H-M   'P 1'
#
loop_
_entity.id
_entity.type
_entity.pdbx_description
1 polymer ?
#
loop_
_entity_poly.entity_id
_entity_poly.type
_entity_poly.pdbx_seq_one_letter_code
_entity_poly.pdbx_strand_id
1 'polypeptide(L)'
;MVFIKTTEQDSNYNHLEKMNIKELLVNINNEDKTVSLAVEKSLPQIEKLVEQVVEKLKNGGRLFYIGAGTSGRLGILDASECPPTFGVPHDLVIGLIAGGDSAIRKAVEFAEDSTTQGWKDLKAF
;
A
#
# COMPACT_ATOMS: atom_id res chain seq x y z
N MET A 1 23.60 4.04 -1.95
CA MET A 1 22.79 3.83 -0.72
C MET A 1 22.67 2.34 -0.51
N VAL A 2 22.90 1.82 0.70
CA VAL A 2 22.71 0.39 1.00
C VAL A 2 21.21 0.12 1.07
N PHE A 3 20.72 -0.91 0.39
CA PHE A 3 19.32 -1.34 0.46
C PHE A 3 19.05 -1.92 1.85
N ILE A 4 18.07 -1.37 2.56
CA ILE A 4 17.67 -1.83 3.89
C ILE A 4 16.36 -2.60 3.75
N LYS A 5 16.36 -3.83 4.25
CA LYS A 5 15.17 -4.68 4.29
C LYS A 5 14.28 -4.34 5.48
N THR A 6 13.57 -3.22 5.40
CA THR A 6 12.81 -2.66 6.53
C THR A 6 11.82 -3.64 7.16
N THR A 7 11.21 -4.52 6.38
CA THR A 7 10.25 -5.53 6.86
C THR A 7 10.90 -6.79 7.44
N GLU A 8 12.21 -6.94 7.30
CA GLU A 8 12.99 -8.09 7.81
C GLU A 8 13.93 -7.67 8.96
N GLN A 9 13.75 -6.48 9.54
CA GLN A 9 14.55 -6.01 10.66
C GLN A 9 14.11 -6.65 11.98
N ASP A 10 15.05 -6.73 12.92
CA ASP A 10 14.75 -7.12 14.30
C ASP A 10 13.73 -6.17 14.91
N SER A 11 12.85 -6.72 15.74
CA SER A 11 11.85 -5.93 16.47
C SER A 11 12.52 -5.04 17.52
N ASN A 12 11.92 -3.89 17.79
CA ASN A 12 12.27 -3.04 18.94
C ASN A 12 12.02 -3.75 20.30
N TYR A 13 11.28 -4.86 20.30
CA TYR A 13 10.93 -5.64 21.48
C TYR A 13 11.44 -7.08 21.37
N ASN A 14 11.89 -7.64 22.48
CA ASN A 14 12.37 -9.01 22.57
C ASN A 14 11.46 -9.84 23.48
N HIS A 15 11.49 -11.16 23.32
CA HIS A 15 10.75 -12.11 24.18
C HIS A 15 9.24 -11.83 24.25
N LEU A 16 8.62 -11.48 23.12
CA LEU A 16 7.19 -11.20 23.01
C LEU A 16 6.33 -12.35 23.57
N GLU A 17 6.78 -13.59 23.40
CA GLU A 17 6.14 -14.80 23.91
C GLU A 17 6.08 -14.90 25.44
N LYS A 18 6.91 -14.12 26.15
CA LYS A 18 6.95 -14.06 27.62
C LYS A 18 6.17 -12.88 28.20
N MET A 19 5.78 -11.93 27.35
CA MET A 19 5.00 -10.76 27.77
C MET A 19 3.56 -11.16 28.04
N ASN A 20 2.94 -10.49 29.02
CA ASN A 20 1.49 -10.64 29.19
C ASN A 20 0.73 -9.84 28.12
N ILE A 21 -0.57 -10.13 27.97
CA ILE A 21 -1.42 -9.53 26.94
C ILE A 21 -1.43 -8.00 27.03
N LYS A 22 -1.44 -7.42 28.24
CA LYS A 22 -1.47 -5.97 28.43
C LYS A 22 -0.19 -5.32 27.89
N GLU A 23 0.96 -5.92 28.18
CA GLU A 23 2.26 -5.44 27.69
C GLU A 23 2.32 -5.49 26.16
N LEU A 24 1.88 -6.59 25.54
CA LEU A 24 1.83 -6.73 24.09
C LEU A 24 0.96 -5.63 23.44
N LEU A 25 -0.25 -5.42 23.96
CA LEU A 25 -1.16 -4.40 23.42
C LEU A 25 -0.61 -2.99 23.59
N VAL A 26 0.04 -2.68 24.71
CA VAL A 26 0.70 -1.39 24.93
C VAL A 26 1.85 -1.19 23.96
N ASN A 27 2.67 -2.21 23.73
CA ASN A 27 3.81 -2.13 22.82
C ASN A 27 3.37 -1.94 21.36
N ILE A 28 2.37 -2.70 20.89
CA ILE A 28 1.78 -2.51 19.55
C ILE A 28 1.25 -1.07 19.41
N ASN A 29 0.47 -0.60 20.38
CA ASN A 29 -0.08 0.75 20.33
C ASN A 29 1.00 1.85 20.37
N ASN A 30 2.15 1.60 21.01
CA ASN A 30 3.26 2.53 20.99
C ASN A 30 3.92 2.61 19.61
N GLU A 31 4.07 1.50 18.89
CA GLU A 31 4.54 1.50 17.50
C GLU A 31 3.53 2.19 16.58
N ASP A 32 2.23 1.94 16.75
CA ASP A 32 1.17 2.55 15.91
C ASP A 32 1.19 4.09 16.00
N LYS A 33 1.48 4.65 17.18
CA LYS A 33 1.61 6.11 17.37
C LYS A 33 2.71 6.73 16.51
N THR A 34 3.70 5.94 16.09
CA THR A 34 4.81 6.45 15.26
C THR A 34 4.39 6.66 13.80
N VAL A 35 3.30 6.03 13.36
CA VAL A 35 2.86 6.07 11.96
C VAL A 35 2.50 7.49 11.53
N SER A 36 1.71 8.21 12.32
CA SER A 36 1.33 9.59 12.00
C SER A 36 2.53 10.54 11.95
N LEU A 37 3.50 10.35 12.85
CA LEU A 37 4.76 11.12 12.86
C LEU A 37 5.63 10.81 11.62
N ALA A 38 5.60 9.58 11.12
CA ALA A 38 6.28 9.20 9.88
C ALA A 38 5.59 9.81 8.64
N VAL A 39 4.25 9.83 8.63
CA VAL A 39 3.46 10.50 7.58
C VAL A 39 3.72 12.00 7.57
N GLU A 40 3.77 12.65 8.73
CA GLU A 40 4.08 14.08 8.87
C GLU A 40 5.41 14.44 8.18
N LYS A 41 6.46 13.64 8.41
CA LYS A 41 7.77 13.81 7.76
C LYS A 41 7.73 13.61 6.23
N SER A 42 6.71 12.92 5.72
CA SER A 42 6.55 12.60 4.31
C SER A 42 5.64 13.57 3.56
N LEU A 43 5.02 14.54 4.26
CA LEU A 43 4.10 15.50 3.66
C LEU A 43 4.69 16.26 2.46
N PRO A 44 5.96 16.75 2.47
CA PRO A 44 6.53 17.44 1.30
C PRO A 44 6.61 16.57 0.04
N GLN A 45 6.77 15.25 0.19
CA GLN A 45 6.82 14.30 -0.91
C GLN A 45 5.40 13.95 -1.38
N ILE A 46 4.47 13.78 -0.45
CA ILE A 46 3.06 13.53 -0.73
C ILE A 46 2.45 14.73 -1.47
N GLU A 47 2.76 15.96 -1.07
CA GLU A 47 2.33 17.19 -1.75
C GLU A 47 2.72 17.17 -3.24
N LYS A 48 4.02 16.94 -3.53
CA LYS A 48 4.51 16.85 -4.91
C LYS A 48 3.84 15.73 -5.70
N LEU A 49 3.57 14.59 -5.07
CA LEU A 49 2.85 13.49 -5.70
C LEU A 49 1.42 13.92 -6.06
N VAL A 50 0.71 14.54 -5.12
CA VAL A 50 -0.67 15.00 -5.31
C VAL A 50 -0.75 16.04 -6.41
N GLU A 51 0.17 17.01 -6.48
CA GLU A 51 0.24 18.00 -7.56
C GLU A 51 0.30 17.34 -8.93
N GLN A 52 1.18 16.35 -9.10
CA GLN A 52 1.33 15.61 -10.36
C GLN A 52 0.09 14.78 -10.68
N VAL A 53 -0.48 14.08 -9.70
CA VAL A 53 -1.69 13.28 -9.89
C VAL A 53 -2.86 14.18 -10.33
N VAL A 54 -3.07 15.31 -9.66
CA VAL A 54 -4.14 16.27 -10.01
C VAL A 54 -3.96 16.79 -11.44
N GLU A 55 -2.74 17.15 -11.85
CA GLU A 55 -2.45 17.57 -13.22
C GLU A 55 -2.81 16.47 -14.24
N LYS A 56 -2.39 15.22 -13.99
CA LYS A 56 -2.66 14.11 -14.92
C LYS A 56 -4.15 13.77 -15.01
N LEU A 57 -4.87 13.75 -13.89
CA LEU A 57 -6.30 13.49 -13.89
C LEU A 57 -7.09 14.60 -14.63
N LYS A 58 -6.72 15.88 -14.45
CA LYS A 58 -7.32 16.99 -15.21
C LYS A 58 -7.12 16.86 -16.72
N ASN A 59 -6.02 16.25 -17.15
CA ASN A 59 -5.70 16.02 -18.55
C ASN A 59 -6.29 14.70 -19.09
N GLY A 60 -7.26 14.10 -18.40
CA GLY A 60 -7.92 12.86 -18.82
C GLY A 60 -7.13 11.58 -18.52
N GLY A 61 -6.09 11.67 -17.68
CA GLY A 61 -5.34 10.52 -17.18
C GLY A 61 -6.14 9.71 -16.14
N ARG A 62 -5.56 8.57 -15.77
CA ARG A 62 -6.05 7.65 -14.73
C ARG A 62 -4.97 7.40 -13.69
N LEU A 63 -5.35 7.06 -12.47
CA LEU A 63 -4.43 6.69 -11.40
C LEU A 63 -4.43 5.17 -11.19
N PHE A 64 -3.24 4.56 -11.23
CA PHE A 64 -3.06 3.14 -11.00
C PHE A 64 -2.23 2.90 -9.74
N TYR A 65 -2.78 2.19 -8.77
CA TYR A 65 -2.02 1.57 -7.68
C TYR A 65 -1.62 0.17 -8.10
N ILE A 66 -0.36 -0.19 -7.94
CA ILE A 66 0.15 -1.52 -8.29
C ILE A 66 0.96 -2.04 -7.11
N GLY A 67 0.61 -3.22 -6.62
CA GLY A 67 1.33 -3.85 -5.51
C GLY A 67 1.06 -5.33 -5.37
N ALA A 68 1.72 -5.98 -4.42
CA ALA A 68 1.47 -7.35 -4.03
C ALA A 68 0.98 -7.41 -2.57
N GLY A 69 0.42 -8.54 -2.16
CA GLY A 69 0.05 -8.80 -0.78
C GLY A 69 -0.78 -7.68 -0.14
N THR A 70 -0.39 -7.23 1.05
CA THR A 70 -1.09 -6.16 1.78
C THR A 70 -1.09 -4.83 1.03
N SER A 71 0.03 -4.45 0.41
CA SER A 71 0.11 -3.19 -0.35
C SER A 71 -0.84 -3.16 -1.54
N GLY A 72 -0.95 -4.26 -2.30
CA GLY A 72 -1.92 -4.38 -3.39
C GLY A 72 -3.36 -4.32 -2.90
N ARG A 73 -3.67 -4.96 -1.76
CA ARG A 73 -5.01 -4.91 -1.14
C ARG A 73 -5.40 -3.50 -0.69
N LEU A 74 -4.46 -2.74 -0.11
CA LEU A 74 -4.70 -1.34 0.26
C LEU A 74 -4.96 -0.45 -0.97
N GLY A 75 -4.24 -0.68 -2.07
CA GLY A 75 -4.53 0.02 -3.33
C GLY A 75 -5.91 -0.29 -3.90
N ILE A 76 -6.36 -1.55 -3.81
CA ILE A 76 -7.72 -1.94 -4.19
C ILE A 76 -8.77 -1.30 -3.28
N LEU A 77 -8.52 -1.28 -1.97
CA LEU A 77 -9.41 -0.66 -0.99
C LEU A 77 -9.64 0.82 -1.33
N ASP A 78 -8.57 1.59 -1.46
CA ASP A 78 -8.64 3.03 -1.76
C ASP A 78 -9.33 3.31 -3.11
N ALA A 79 -8.96 2.58 -4.17
CA ALA A 79 -9.59 2.71 -5.48
C ALA A 79 -11.10 2.40 -5.45
N SER A 80 -11.52 1.40 -4.67
CA SER A 80 -12.92 0.99 -4.58
C SER A 80 -13.82 2.03 -3.91
N GLU A 81 -13.25 2.89 -3.06
CA GLU A 81 -13.96 3.94 -2.33
C GLU A 81 -14.09 5.23 -3.15
N CYS A 82 -13.29 5.41 -4.21
CA CYS A 82 -13.32 6.61 -5.03
C CYS A 82 -14.69 6.86 -5.73
N PRO A 83 -15.29 5.88 -6.44
CA PRO A 83 -16.59 6.07 -7.09
C PRO A 83 -17.74 6.47 -6.16
N PRO A 84 -18.01 5.76 -5.04
CA PRO A 84 -19.11 6.13 -4.15
C PRO A 84 -18.83 7.43 -3.36
N THR A 85 -17.57 7.78 -3.11
CA THR A 85 -17.21 8.97 -2.31
C THR A 85 -17.22 10.24 -3.15
N PHE A 86 -16.67 10.19 -4.37
CA PHE A 86 -16.45 11.36 -5.21
C PHE A 86 -17.31 11.39 -6.49
N GLY A 87 -18.13 10.36 -6.73
CA GLY A 87 -18.99 10.28 -7.92
C GLY A 87 -18.22 10.09 -9.23
N VAL A 88 -17.02 9.52 -9.16
CA VAL A 88 -16.15 9.32 -10.32
C VAL A 88 -16.32 7.93 -10.95
N PRO A 89 -15.97 7.73 -12.22
CA PRO A 89 -15.98 6.42 -12.86
C PRO A 89 -15.05 5.39 -12.19
N HIS A 90 -15.41 4.10 -12.26
CA HIS A 90 -14.60 2.99 -11.73
C HIS A 90 -13.24 2.82 -12.42
N ASP A 91 -13.06 3.39 -13.62
CA ASP A 91 -11.81 3.34 -14.37
C ASP A 91 -10.92 4.56 -14.13
N LEU A 92 -11.32 5.53 -13.29
CA LEU A 92 -10.49 6.70 -12.97
C LEU A 92 -9.34 6.36 -12.02
N VAL A 93 -9.61 5.55 -10.99
CA VAL A 93 -8.64 5.09 -9.99
C VAL A 93 -8.73 3.56 -9.92
N ILE A 94 -7.62 2.87 -10.19
CA ILE A 94 -7.59 1.41 -10.37
C ILE A 94 -6.52 0.81 -9.46
N GLY A 95 -6.89 -0.21 -8.67
CA GLY A 95 -5.96 -1.02 -7.89
C GLY A 95 -5.63 -2.33 -8.60
N LEU A 96 -4.35 -2.59 -8.86
CA LEU A 96 -3.83 -3.84 -9.41
C LEU A 96 -3.05 -4.59 -8.34
N ILE A 97 -3.34 -5.88 -8.20
CA ILE A 97 -2.68 -6.78 -7.25
C ILE A 97 -1.97 -7.92 -7.98
N ALA A 98 -0.69 -8.15 -7.63
CA ALA A 98 0.05 -9.30 -8.12
C ALA A 98 -0.67 -10.61 -7.74
N GLY A 99 -0.85 -11.51 -8.71
CA GLY A 99 -1.65 -12.73 -8.55
C GLY A 99 -3.15 -12.56 -8.86
N GLY A 100 -3.58 -11.35 -9.26
CA GLY A 100 -4.95 -11.05 -9.68
C GLY A 100 -5.99 -11.17 -8.57
N ASP A 101 -7.27 -11.23 -8.92
CA ASP A 101 -8.38 -11.21 -7.96
C ASP A 101 -8.30 -12.30 -6.87
N SER A 102 -7.71 -13.45 -7.18
CA SER A 102 -7.50 -14.51 -6.19
C SER A 102 -6.63 -14.05 -5.02
N ALA A 103 -5.66 -13.17 -5.30
CA ALA A 103 -4.72 -12.59 -4.33
C ALA A 103 -5.40 -11.67 -3.31
N ILE A 104 -6.61 -11.17 -3.61
CA ILE A 104 -7.39 -10.34 -2.68
C ILE A 104 -7.68 -11.12 -1.41
N ARG A 105 -8.09 -12.38 -1.54
CA ARG A 105 -8.55 -13.21 -0.40
C ARG A 105 -7.51 -14.22 0.09
N LYS A 106 -6.63 -14.70 -0.79
CA LYS A 106 -5.63 -15.72 -0.45
C LYS A 106 -4.26 -15.25 -0.93
N ALA A 107 -3.22 -15.39 -0.11
CA ALA A 107 -1.88 -15.10 -0.58
C ALA A 107 -1.51 -16.03 -1.74
N VAL A 108 -0.87 -15.46 -2.76
CA VAL A 108 -0.33 -16.20 -3.91
C VAL A 108 1.19 -16.11 -3.77
N GLU A 109 1.83 -17.24 -3.44
CA GLU A 109 3.29 -17.29 -3.31
C GLU A 109 3.96 -16.90 -4.63
N PHE A 110 5.11 -16.22 -4.52
CA PHE A 110 5.96 -15.78 -5.63
C PHE A 110 5.32 -14.82 -6.64
N ALA A 111 4.07 -14.37 -6.42
CA ALA A 111 3.42 -13.40 -7.29
C ALA A 111 4.19 -12.06 -7.33
N GLU A 112 4.80 -11.67 -6.20
CA GLU A 112 5.60 -10.46 -6.08
C GLU A 112 6.99 -10.53 -6.74
N ASP A 113 7.50 -11.75 -7.02
CA ASP A 113 8.83 -11.95 -7.58
C ASP A 113 8.89 -11.79 -9.11
N SER A 114 7.72 -11.70 -9.77
CA SER A 114 7.68 -11.55 -11.22
C SER A 114 8.05 -10.14 -11.67
N THR A 115 9.23 -10.02 -12.26
CA THR A 115 9.75 -8.75 -12.80
C THR A 115 9.00 -8.22 -14.03
N THR A 116 8.07 -8.99 -14.60
CA THR A 116 7.33 -8.61 -15.83
C THR A 116 5.82 -8.57 -15.68
N GLN A 117 5.27 -9.13 -14.59
CA GLN A 117 3.81 -9.29 -14.48
C GLN A 117 3.08 -7.96 -14.35
N GLY A 118 3.57 -7.03 -13.53
CA GLY A 118 2.92 -5.72 -13.37
C GLY A 118 2.76 -4.94 -14.70
N TRP A 119 3.71 -5.09 -15.64
CA TRP A 119 3.57 -4.52 -16.97
C TRP A 119 2.51 -5.20 -17.83
N LYS A 120 2.38 -6.53 -17.73
CA LYS A 120 1.33 -7.28 -18.42
C LYS A 120 -0.05 -6.91 -17.88
N ASP A 121 -0.18 -6.77 -16.57
CA ASP A 121 -1.42 -6.39 -15.92
C ASP A 121 -1.86 -4.98 -16.35
N LEU A 122 -0.90 -4.04 -16.44
CA LEU A 122 -1.19 -2.67 -16.89
C LEU A 122 -1.65 -2.61 -18.36
N LYS A 123 -1.13 -3.48 -19.24
CA LYS A 123 -1.50 -3.54 -20.67
C LYS A 123 -2.95 -3.96 -20.93
N ALA A 124 -3.65 -4.49 -19.93
CA ALA A 124 -5.06 -4.87 -20.07
C ALA A 124 -6.03 -3.67 -20.00
N PHE A 125 -5.53 -2.46 -19.72
CA PHE A 125 -6.30 -1.23 -19.51
C PHE A 125 -5.94 -0.12 -20.51
#